data_AF-A0A4Z2FLY1-F1
#
_entry.id   AF-A0A4Z2FLY1-F1
#
_cell.length_a   1.000
_cell.length_b   1.000
_cell.length_c   1.000
_cell.angle_alpha   90.00
_cell.angle_beta   90.00
_cell.angle_gamma   90.00
#
_symmetry.space_group_name_H-M   'P 1'
#
loop_
_entity.id
_entity.type
_entity.pdbx_description
1 polymer ?
#
loop_
_entity_poly.entity_id
_entity_poly.type
_entity_poly.pdbx_seq_one_letter_code
_entity_poly.pdbx_strand_id
1 'polypeptide(L)'
;MRHGPYLILTAAFLFITVAIQLVQSNFVLFCTYAADLRDHFQNIVLTILVSAAAPWSMLPDVVDDFRLANPYCKGHEAIFYSFYVFFTKFASGISLGVSTLCLEFAGYNTGACKQPAPVVYTLKLLIGAAPVAFIVTGLLILLLYPISEDVRLRNRLCLDELRKQSISSRTMEDVTA
;
A
#
# COMPACT_ATOMS: atom_id res chain seq x y z
N MET A 1 -5.86 23.32 -15.09
CA MET A 1 -5.92 21.87 -14.82
C MET A 1 -4.68 21.48 -14.02
N ARG A 2 -4.75 21.44 -12.69
CA ARG A 2 -3.55 21.23 -11.85
C ARG A 2 -3.90 20.31 -10.68
N HIS A 3 -4.08 19.02 -10.99
CA HIS A 3 -4.32 17.94 -10.02
C HIS A 3 -3.01 17.43 -9.40
N GLY A 4 -2.11 18.34 -9.00
CA GLY A 4 -0.82 18.02 -8.38
C GLY A 4 -0.92 17.21 -7.08
N PRO A 5 -1.87 17.52 -6.16
CA PRO A 5 -1.97 16.80 -4.88
C PRO A 5 -2.38 15.33 -5.06
N TYR A 6 -3.21 15.06 -6.07
CA TYR A 6 -3.76 13.75 -6.36
C TYR A 6 -2.68 12.77 -6.85
N LEU A 7 -1.85 13.21 -7.80
CA LEU A 7 -0.77 12.41 -8.36
C LEU A 7 0.32 12.09 -7.32
N ILE A 8 0.57 13.04 -6.41
CA ILE A 8 1.51 12.88 -5.29
C ILE A 8 1.01 11.80 -4.31
N LEU A 9 -0.29 11.78 -4.01
CA LEU A 9 -0.88 10.80 -3.10
C LEU A 9 -0.90 9.38 -3.69
N THR A 10 -1.26 9.23 -4.97
CA THR A 10 -1.22 7.92 -5.64
C THR A 10 0.22 7.40 -5.75
N ALA A 11 1.19 8.28 -6.02
CA ALA A 11 2.60 7.93 -6.07
C ALA A 11 3.16 7.51 -4.71
N ALA A 12 2.82 8.23 -3.63
CA ALA A 12 3.23 7.89 -2.27
C ALA A 12 2.68 6.53 -1.83
N PHE A 13 1.41 6.29 -2.11
CA PHE A 13 0.76 5.03 -1.82
C PHE A 13 1.39 3.86 -2.56
N LEU A 14 1.74 4.07 -3.85
CA LEU A 14 2.51 3.08 -4.61
C LEU A 14 3.88 2.80 -4.00
N PHE A 15 4.60 3.84 -3.58
CA PHE A 15 5.90 3.73 -2.94
C PHE A 15 5.85 2.93 -1.63
N ILE A 16 4.83 3.18 -0.80
CA ILE A 16 4.59 2.43 0.44
C ILE A 16 4.27 0.97 0.14
N THR A 17 3.43 0.70 -0.87
CA THR A 17 3.08 -0.69 -1.21
C THR A 17 4.26 -1.48 -1.79
N VAL A 18 5.14 -0.84 -2.56
CA VAL A 18 6.41 -1.45 -3.02
C VAL A 18 7.27 -1.87 -1.84
N ALA A 19 7.37 -1.04 -0.79
CA ALA A 19 8.12 -1.35 0.43
C ALA A 19 7.57 -2.59 1.15
N ILE A 20 6.25 -2.66 1.29
CA ILE A 20 5.55 -3.79 1.91
C ILE A 20 5.83 -5.07 1.10
N GLN A 21 5.86 -4.97 -0.22
CA GLN A 21 6.07 -6.13 -1.08
C GLN A 21 7.51 -6.66 -1.08
N LEU A 22 8.51 -5.78 -0.88
CA LEU A 22 9.92 -6.14 -0.62
C LEU A 22 10.10 -6.92 0.68
N VAL A 23 9.41 -6.49 1.75
CA VAL A 23 9.40 -7.22 3.02
C VAL A 23 8.74 -8.58 2.82
N GLN A 24 7.57 -8.62 2.18
CA GLN A 24 6.78 -9.83 2.01
C GLN A 24 7.49 -10.89 1.15
N SER A 25 8.17 -10.49 0.06
CA SER A 25 8.83 -11.45 -0.85
C SER A 25 10.06 -12.13 -0.23
N ASN A 26 10.76 -11.46 0.70
CA ASN A 26 12.02 -11.96 1.27
C ASN A 26 11.90 -12.44 2.72
N PHE A 27 10.69 -12.39 3.27
CA PHE A 27 10.42 -12.68 4.67
C PHE A 27 10.87 -14.08 5.09
N VAL A 28 10.57 -15.09 4.28
CA VAL A 28 10.89 -16.50 4.57
C VAL A 28 12.40 -16.70 4.73
N LEU A 29 13.18 -16.15 3.79
CA LEU A 29 14.64 -16.23 3.80
C LEU A 29 15.22 -15.52 5.04
N PHE A 30 14.66 -14.39 5.44
CA PHE A 30 15.11 -13.64 6.61
C PHE A 30 14.87 -14.36 7.92
N CYS A 31 13.69 -14.94 8.08
CA CYS A 31 13.36 -15.77 9.23
C CYS A 31 14.29 -16.99 9.33
N THR A 32 14.68 -17.59 8.21
CA THR A 32 15.56 -18.77 8.19
C THR A 32 17.03 -18.43 8.41
N TYR A 33 17.54 -17.31 7.89
CA TYR A 33 18.99 -17.09 7.77
C TYR A 33 19.54 -15.85 8.50
N ALA A 34 18.71 -14.84 8.80
CA ALA A 34 19.20 -13.59 9.39
C ALA A 34 18.79 -13.39 10.86
N ALA A 35 17.69 -14.00 11.30
CA ALA A 35 17.12 -13.75 12.63
C ALA A 35 17.51 -14.79 13.70
N ASP A 36 17.83 -16.04 13.34
CA ASP A 36 18.07 -17.17 14.28
C ASP A 36 17.01 -17.31 15.41
N LEU A 37 15.83 -16.70 15.23
CA LEU A 37 14.78 -16.51 16.22
C LEU A 37 13.56 -17.35 15.84
N ARG A 38 13.52 -18.59 16.32
CA ARG A 38 12.34 -19.47 16.19
C ARG A 38 11.12 -18.98 17.00
N ASP A 39 11.31 -18.13 18.01
CA ASP A 39 10.31 -17.96 19.07
C ASP A 39 9.42 -16.70 18.99
N HIS A 40 9.69 -15.74 18.08
CA HIS A 40 8.88 -14.51 17.91
C HIS A 40 8.21 -14.36 16.55
N PHE A 41 8.03 -15.48 15.84
CA PHE A 41 7.41 -15.53 14.51
C PHE A 41 6.01 -14.89 14.47
N GLN A 42 5.23 -15.02 15.55
CA GLN A 42 3.84 -14.56 15.63
C GLN A 42 3.70 -13.02 15.64
N ASN A 43 4.57 -12.29 16.34
CA ASN A 43 4.51 -10.82 16.44
C ASN A 43 4.90 -10.13 15.12
N ILE A 44 5.79 -10.77 14.36
CA ILE A 44 6.25 -10.24 13.08
C ILE A 44 5.18 -10.43 12.00
N VAL A 45 4.52 -11.59 11.98
CA VAL A 45 3.35 -11.84 11.11
C VAL A 45 2.21 -10.86 11.42
N LEU A 46 1.95 -10.57 12.69
CA LEU A 46 0.95 -9.58 13.12
C LEU A 46 1.26 -8.17 12.60
N THR A 47 2.53 -7.75 12.67
CA THR A 47 2.96 -6.44 12.16
C THR A 47 2.80 -6.34 10.64
N ILE A 48 3.13 -7.42 9.92
CA ILE A 48 2.95 -7.49 8.46
C ILE A 48 1.47 -7.41 8.10
N LEU A 49 0.60 -8.17 8.78
CA LEU A 49 -0.84 -8.16 8.54
C LEU A 49 -1.46 -6.78 8.81
N VAL A 50 -1.05 -6.11 9.88
CA VAL A 50 -1.50 -4.75 10.20
C VAL A 50 -1.01 -3.74 9.16
N SER A 51 0.25 -3.81 8.74
CA SER A 51 0.81 -2.91 7.72
C SER A 51 0.18 -3.14 6.33
N ALA A 52 -0.16 -4.38 5.99
CA ALA A 52 -0.83 -4.71 4.74
C ALA A 52 -2.27 -4.22 4.74
N ALA A 53 -2.97 -4.22 5.89
CA ALA A 53 -4.36 -3.79 5.99
C ALA A 53 -4.55 -2.26 5.88
N ALA A 54 -3.58 -1.46 6.34
CA ALA A 54 -3.71 0.00 6.37
C ALA A 54 -3.85 0.66 4.98
N PRO A 55 -3.11 0.24 3.93
CA PRO A 55 -3.33 0.73 2.58
C PRO A 55 -4.74 0.40 2.08
N TRP A 56 -5.18 -0.86 2.21
CA TRP A 56 -6.47 -1.28 1.66
C TRP A 56 -7.66 -0.56 2.31
N SER A 57 -7.55 -0.13 3.55
CA SER A 57 -8.61 0.64 4.22
C SER A 57 -8.58 2.14 3.88
N MET A 58 -7.41 2.72 3.63
CA MET A 58 -7.29 4.14 3.28
C MET A 58 -7.54 4.44 1.80
N LEU A 59 -7.33 3.46 0.91
CA LEU A 59 -7.58 3.61 -0.53
C LEU A 59 -9.03 4.06 -0.85
N PRO A 60 -10.10 3.42 -0.33
CA PRO A 60 -11.47 3.87 -0.60
C PRO A 60 -11.75 5.27 -0.04
N ASP A 61 -11.20 5.64 1.11
CA ASP A 61 -11.38 6.98 1.70
C ASP A 61 -10.82 8.10 0.78
N VAL A 62 -9.68 7.85 0.11
CA VAL A 62 -9.09 8.79 -0.85
C VAL A 62 -9.89 8.86 -2.15
N VAL A 63 -10.38 7.71 -2.62
CA VAL A 63 -11.22 7.64 -3.83
C VAL A 63 -12.54 8.38 -3.60
N ASP A 64 -13.12 8.26 -2.41
CA ASP A 64 -14.34 8.97 -2.01
C ASP A 64 -14.13 10.50 -1.90
N ASP A 65 -13.02 10.97 -1.33
CA ASP A 65 -12.65 12.40 -1.31
C ASP A 65 -12.52 12.99 -2.73
N PHE A 66 -11.88 12.23 -3.63
CA PHE A 66 -11.74 12.64 -5.03
C PHE A 66 -13.10 12.72 -5.76
N ARG A 67 -14.01 11.78 -5.51
CA ARG A 67 -15.36 11.77 -6.08
C ARG A 67 -16.15 13.01 -5.66
N LEU A 68 -16.01 13.43 -4.41
CA LEU A 68 -16.65 14.62 -3.88
C LEU A 68 -16.08 15.91 -4.46
N ALA A 69 -14.76 15.96 -4.67
CA ALA A 69 -14.11 17.10 -5.29
C ALA A 69 -14.45 17.26 -6.79
N ASN A 70 -14.85 16.18 -7.47
CA ASN A 70 -15.09 16.20 -8.92
C ASN A 70 -16.39 15.48 -9.34
N PRO A 71 -17.57 16.05 -9.01
CA PRO A 71 -18.88 15.41 -9.24
C PRO A 71 -19.27 15.23 -10.72
N TYR A 72 -18.60 15.96 -11.64
CA TYR A 72 -18.86 15.89 -13.08
C TYR A 72 -18.15 14.72 -13.81
N CYS A 73 -17.14 14.08 -13.22
CA CYS A 73 -16.43 12.95 -13.87
C CYS A 73 -16.74 11.62 -13.17
N LYS A 74 -17.80 10.94 -13.61
CA LYS A 74 -18.15 9.59 -13.14
C LYS A 74 -17.26 8.53 -13.82
N GLY A 75 -16.82 7.53 -13.05
CA GLY A 75 -16.20 6.30 -13.58
C GLY A 75 -14.66 6.20 -13.52
N HIS A 76 -13.94 7.22 -13.04
CA HIS A 76 -12.47 7.13 -12.91
C HIS A 76 -12.00 6.23 -11.74
N GLU A 77 -12.87 5.95 -10.77
CA GLU A 77 -12.61 5.07 -9.63
C GLU A 77 -12.10 3.68 -10.06
N ALA A 78 -12.71 3.10 -11.09
CA ALA A 78 -12.33 1.79 -11.62
C ALA A 78 -10.96 1.81 -12.30
N ILE A 79 -10.62 2.89 -13.02
CA ILE A 79 -9.32 3.06 -13.67
C ILE A 79 -8.23 3.17 -12.60
N PHE A 80 -8.48 3.91 -11.53
CA PHE A 80 -7.53 4.03 -10.42
C PHE A 80 -7.31 2.73 -9.68
N TYR A 81 -8.39 2.03 -9.35
CA TYR A 81 -8.29 0.72 -8.70
C TYR A 81 -7.51 -0.27 -9.58
N SER A 82 -7.79 -0.30 -10.89
CA SER A 82 -7.10 -1.19 -11.83
C SER A 82 -5.63 -0.84 -12.00
N PHE A 83 -5.29 0.44 -12.14
CA PHE A 83 -3.91 0.92 -12.24
C PHE A 83 -3.13 0.61 -10.96
N TYR A 84 -3.73 0.87 -9.79
CA TYR A 84 -3.13 0.54 -8.50
C TYR A 84 -2.84 -0.96 -8.36
N VAL A 85 -3.83 -1.82 -8.63
CA VAL A 85 -3.65 -3.28 -8.55
C VAL A 85 -2.62 -3.77 -9.58
N PHE A 86 -2.60 -3.21 -10.78
CA PHE A 86 -1.59 -3.53 -11.79
C PHE A 86 -0.18 -3.19 -11.31
N PHE A 87 0.05 -1.96 -10.84
CA PHE A 87 1.38 -1.53 -10.41
C PHE A 87 1.84 -2.24 -9.13
N THR A 88 0.93 -2.61 -8.23
CA THR A 88 1.30 -3.42 -7.07
C THR A 88 1.71 -4.84 -7.45
N LYS A 89 1.01 -5.47 -8.41
CA LYS A 89 1.46 -6.76 -8.97
C LYS A 89 2.78 -6.63 -9.72
N PHE A 90 2.97 -5.57 -10.47
CA PHE A 90 4.23 -5.29 -11.16
C PHE A 90 5.39 -5.08 -10.18
N ALA A 91 5.18 -4.26 -9.14
CA ALA A 91 6.12 -4.03 -8.05
C ALA A 91 6.48 -5.32 -7.32
N SER A 92 5.52 -6.22 -7.14
CA SER A 92 5.78 -7.53 -6.54
C SER A 92 6.75 -8.38 -7.35
N GLY A 93 6.62 -8.33 -8.69
CA GLY A 93 7.52 -9.02 -9.61
C GLY A 93 8.91 -8.41 -9.61
N ILE A 94 9.01 -7.08 -9.68
CA ILE A 94 10.30 -6.36 -9.61
C ILE A 94 10.99 -6.63 -8.28
N SER A 95 10.26 -6.52 -7.18
CA SER A 95 10.78 -6.78 -5.83
C SER A 95 11.42 -8.16 -5.76
N LEU A 96 10.69 -9.19 -6.17
CA LEU A 96 11.19 -10.56 -6.17
C LEU A 96 12.41 -10.72 -7.10
N GLY A 97 12.38 -10.10 -8.28
CA GLY A 97 13.49 -10.13 -9.23
C GLY A 97 14.76 -9.47 -8.69
N VAL A 98 14.66 -8.25 -8.18
CA VAL A 98 15.77 -7.50 -7.57
C VAL A 98 16.35 -8.29 -6.40
N SER A 99 15.48 -8.87 -5.57
CA SER A 99 15.92 -9.62 -4.40
C SER A 99 16.65 -10.90 -4.77
N THR A 100 16.13 -11.64 -5.74
CA THR A 100 16.77 -12.84 -6.28
C THR A 100 18.16 -12.50 -6.87
N LEU A 101 18.26 -11.43 -7.64
CA LEU A 101 19.54 -10.97 -8.22
C LEU A 101 20.54 -10.57 -7.15
N CYS A 102 20.13 -9.79 -6.14
CA CYS A 102 20.99 -9.40 -5.03
C CYS A 102 21.49 -10.62 -4.23
N LEU A 103 20.64 -11.63 -4.05
CA LEU A 103 21.00 -12.87 -3.38
C LEU A 103 21.97 -13.72 -4.21
N GLU A 104 21.76 -13.82 -5.52
CA GLU A 104 22.65 -14.53 -6.44
C GLU A 104 24.04 -13.89 -6.45
N PHE A 105 24.13 -12.56 -6.54
CA PHE A 105 25.40 -11.83 -6.42
C PHE A 105 26.08 -11.99 -5.06
N ALA A 106 25.32 -12.16 -3.98
CA ALA A 106 25.87 -12.41 -2.64
C ALA A 106 26.37 -13.85 -2.45
N GLY A 107 26.20 -14.73 -3.44
CA GLY A 107 26.61 -16.13 -3.38
C GLY A 107 25.62 -17.01 -2.63
N TYR A 108 24.33 -16.72 -2.73
CA TYR A 108 23.27 -17.52 -2.12
C TYR A 108 23.29 -18.96 -2.65
N ASN A 109 23.46 -19.93 -1.74
CA ASN A 109 23.47 -21.35 -2.06
C ASN A 109 22.24 -22.05 -1.47
N THR A 110 21.36 -22.55 -2.34
CA THR A 110 20.13 -23.27 -1.96
C THR A 110 20.48 -24.61 -1.32
N GLY A 111 20.26 -24.75 0.00
CA GLY A 111 20.42 -26.02 0.73
C GLY A 111 21.68 -26.14 1.59
N ALA A 112 22.51 -25.10 1.70
CA ALA A 112 23.62 -25.09 2.66
C ALA A 112 23.11 -24.89 4.10
N CYS A 113 23.62 -25.68 5.06
CA CYS A 113 23.29 -25.52 6.49
C CYS A 113 23.79 -24.17 7.06
N LYS A 114 24.79 -23.56 6.44
CA LYS A 114 25.36 -22.27 6.83
C LYS A 114 25.53 -21.41 5.58
N GLN A 115 24.90 -20.24 5.57
CA GLN A 115 25.06 -19.27 4.49
C GLN A 115 26.25 -18.34 4.73
N PRO A 116 26.86 -17.80 3.66
CA PRO A 116 27.97 -16.88 3.78
C PRO A 116 27.51 -15.53 4.37
N ALA A 117 28.36 -14.89 5.18
CA ALA A 117 28.04 -13.64 5.87
C ALA A 117 27.50 -12.49 4.97
N PRO A 118 27.95 -12.32 3.71
CA PRO A 118 27.41 -11.33 2.79
C PRO A 118 25.92 -11.50 2.46
N VAL A 119 25.42 -12.75 2.39
CA VAL A 119 24.00 -13.04 2.15
C VAL A 119 23.16 -12.53 3.30
N VAL A 120 23.59 -12.78 4.54
CA VAL A 120 22.89 -12.33 5.75
C VAL A 120 22.84 -10.80 5.83
N TYR A 121 23.95 -10.12 5.47
CA TYR A 121 23.99 -8.66 5.44
C TYR A 121 23.06 -8.08 4.36
N THR A 122 23.09 -8.66 3.15
CA THR A 122 22.22 -8.26 2.03
C THR A 122 20.75 -8.40 2.40
N LEU A 123 20.39 -9.50 3.06
CA LEU A 123 19.03 -9.79 3.50
C LEU A 123 18.56 -8.81 4.60
N LYS A 124 19.44 -8.44 5.54
CA LYS A 124 19.18 -7.40 6.55
C LYS A 124 18.97 -6.02 5.92
N LEU A 125 19.73 -5.68 4.89
CA LEU A 125 19.59 -4.41 4.17
C LEU A 125 18.29 -4.36 3.36
N LEU A 126 17.94 -5.46 2.70
CA LEU A 126 16.79 -5.56 1.81
C LEU A 126 15.44 -5.55 2.55
N ILE A 127 15.41 -6.02 3.80
CA ILE A 127 14.19 -6.14 4.61
C ILE A 127 14.14 -5.13 5.75
N GLY A 128 15.28 -4.62 6.19
CA GLY A 128 15.37 -3.59 7.24
C GLY A 128 15.50 -2.19 6.65
N ALA A 129 16.67 -1.88 6.07
CA ALA A 129 17.00 -0.51 5.69
C ALA A 129 16.18 0.00 4.50
N ALA A 130 16.01 -0.82 3.46
CA ALA A 130 15.26 -0.42 2.27
C ALA A 130 13.78 -0.12 2.57
N PRO A 131 13.01 -1.00 3.25
CA PRO A 131 11.61 -0.73 3.57
C PRO A 131 11.42 0.47 4.49
N VAL A 132 12.31 0.67 5.47
CA VAL A 132 12.26 1.85 6.35
C VAL A 132 12.44 3.14 5.54
N ALA A 133 13.37 3.19 4.59
CA ALA A 133 13.55 4.37 3.75
C ALA A 133 12.31 4.66 2.88
N PHE A 134 11.70 3.63 2.30
CA PHE A 134 10.47 3.77 1.53
C PHE A 134 9.27 4.20 2.40
N ILE A 135 9.13 3.65 3.60
CA ILE A 135 8.08 4.02 4.56
C ILE A 135 8.27 5.46 5.04
N VAL A 136 9.49 5.87 5.41
CA VAL A 136 9.79 7.24 5.82
C VAL A 136 9.46 8.23 4.69
N THR A 137 9.80 7.88 3.45
CA THR A 137 9.45 8.69 2.27
C THR A 137 7.93 8.77 2.09
N GLY A 138 7.22 7.65 2.20
CA GLY A 138 5.76 7.62 2.13
C GLY A 138 5.07 8.40 3.24
N LEU A 139 5.58 8.29 4.47
CA LEU A 139 5.09 9.03 5.64
C LEU A 139 5.37 10.52 5.48
N LEU A 140 6.54 10.91 4.97
CA LEU A 140 6.87 12.31 4.70
C LEU A 140 5.90 12.92 3.68
N ILE A 141 5.54 12.18 2.63
CA ILE A 141 4.57 12.63 1.63
C ILE A 141 3.16 12.69 2.22
N LEU A 142 2.78 11.75 3.10
CA LEU A 142 1.51 11.79 3.82
C LEU A 142 1.45 12.95 4.83
N LEU A 143 2.56 13.31 5.47
CA LEU A 143 2.62 14.49 6.35
C LEU A 143 2.54 15.80 5.55
N LEU A 144 3.08 15.81 4.32
CA LEU A 144 2.94 16.94 3.39
C LEU A 144 1.51 17.07 2.83
N TYR A 145 0.71 16.01 2.90
CA TYR A 145 -0.69 15.95 2.47
C TYR A 145 -1.59 15.84 3.72
N PRO A 146 -1.89 16.96 4.41
CA PRO A 146 -2.62 16.90 5.67
C PRO A 146 -4.04 16.37 5.41
N ILE A 147 -4.25 15.07 5.63
CA ILE A 147 -5.57 14.46 5.82
C ILE A 147 -6.02 14.89 7.21
N SER A 148 -6.57 16.11 7.30
CA SER A 148 -7.21 16.59 8.51
C SER A 148 -8.50 15.81 8.74
N GLU A 149 -8.76 15.42 9.98
CA GLU A 149 -9.98 14.69 10.36
C GLU A 149 -11.25 15.43 9.96
N ASP A 150 -11.21 16.78 9.95
CA ASP A 150 -12.29 17.64 9.51
C ASP A 150 -12.68 17.40 8.04
N VAL A 151 -11.69 17.16 7.16
CA VAL A 151 -11.94 16.87 5.74
C VAL A 151 -12.60 15.49 5.59
N ARG A 152 -12.11 14.49 6.35
CA ARG A 152 -12.68 13.14 6.37
C ARG A 152 -14.12 13.13 6.86
N LEU A 153 -14.42 13.90 7.91
CA LEU A 153 -15.77 13.98 8.49
C LEU A 153 -16.75 14.69 7.55
N ARG A 154 -16.32 15.79 6.93
CA ARG A 154 -17.13 16.56 5.98
C ARG A 154 -17.47 15.74 4.73
N ASN A 155 -16.55 14.89 4.28
CA ASN A 155 -16.79 13.98 3.16
C ASN A 155 -17.82 12.90 3.48
N ARG A 156 -17.74 12.29 4.67
CA ARG A 156 -18.76 11.31 5.12
C ARG A 156 -20.15 11.93 5.15
N LEU A 157 -20.28 13.15 5.69
CA LEU A 157 -21.55 13.86 5.76
C LEU A 157 -22.13 14.15 4.37
N CYS A 158 -21.32 14.65 3.44
CA CYS A 158 -21.77 14.94 2.09
C CYS A 158 -22.18 13.67 1.31
N LEU A 159 -21.47 12.55 1.50
CA LEU A 159 -21.84 11.25 0.93
C LEU A 159 -23.18 10.73 1.45
N ASP A 160 -23.44 10.88 2.76
CA ASP A 160 -24.72 10.48 3.37
C ASP A 160 -25.89 11.33 2.87
N GLU A 161 -25.68 12.64 2.65
CA GLU A 161 -26.68 13.51 2.03
C GLU A 161 -27.00 13.10 0.59
N LEU A 162 -25.98 12.82 -0.23
CA LEU A 162 -26.17 12.36 -1.61
C LEU A 162 -26.91 11.01 -1.67
N ARG A 163 -26.63 10.09 -0.73
CA ARG A 163 -27.39 8.83 -0.60
C ARG A 163 -28.85 9.10 -0.28
N LYS A 164 -29.14 9.94 0.72
CA LYS A 164 -30.51 10.29 1.10
C LYS A 164 -31.27 10.94 -0.05
N GLN A 165 -30.65 11.85 -0.79
CA GLN A 165 -31.24 12.47 -1.98
C GLN A 165 -31.54 11.43 -3.06
N SER A 166 -30.61 10.52 -3.34
CA SER A 166 -30.81 9.46 -4.35
C SER A 166 -31.95 8.51 -3.99
N ILE A 167 -32.10 8.16 -2.71
CA ILE A 167 -33.17 7.30 -2.20
C ILE A 167 -34.50 8.04 -2.29
N SER A 168 -34.56 9.29 -1.81
CA SER A 168 -35.76 10.13 -1.90
C SER A 168 -36.24 10.33 -3.33
N SER A 169 -35.31 10.47 -4.29
CA SER A 169 -35.65 10.63 -5.70
C SER A 169 -36.27 9.35 -6.28
N ARG A 170 -35.76 8.16 -5.92
CA ARG A 170 -36.38 6.87 -6.33
C ARG A 170 -37.74 6.64 -5.70
N THR A 171 -37.91 6.98 -4.43
CA THR A 171 -39.20 6.81 -3.74
C THR A 171 -40.27 7.72 -4.34
N MET A 172 -39.91 8.91 -4.83
CA MET A 172 -40.83 9.78 -5.55
C MET A 172 -41.22 9.20 -6.92
N GLU A 173 -40.29 8.58 -7.64
CA GLU A 173 -40.58 7.91 -8.93
C GLU A 173 -41.57 6.74 -8.76
N ASP A 174 -41.37 5.88 -7.75
CA ASP A 174 -42.27 4.73 -7.45
C ASP A 174 -43.67 5.14 -6.99
N VAL A 175 -43.85 6.34 -6.42
CA VAL A 175 -45.17 6.85 -5.99
C VAL A 175 -45.92 7.50 -7.15
N THR A 176 -45.21 7.90 -8.21
CA THR A 176 -45.80 8.55 -9.39
C THR A 176 -46.09 7.60 -10.56
N ALA A 177 -45.68 6.33 -10.46
CA ALA A 177 -45.96 5.25 -11.43
C ALA A 177 -47.18 4.44 -11.02
#